data_AF-A0AAV7ZE46-F1
#
_entry.id   AF-A0AAV7ZE46-F1
#
_cell.length_a   1.000
_cell.length_b   1.000
_cell.length_c   1.000
_cell.angle_alpha   90.00
_cell.angle_beta   90.00
_cell.angle_gamma   90.00
#
_symmetry.space_group_name_H-M   'P 1'
#
loop_
_entity.id
_entity.type
_entity.pdbx_description
1 polymer ?
#
loop_
_entity_poly.entity_id
_entity_poly.type
_entity_poly.pdbx_seq_one_letter_code
_entity_poly.pdbx_strand_id
1 'polypeptide(L)'
;MNIFKKSPEDYVLFYTQTNQSQYSNGGVSSCTLNALEATFQILSKQNLLHLNKKILDNILLVGCHYKPSTHRSFEEIFLSFSRYQKYTKVLVTKQFLTKQISQMVNYARQYSIRNNLNRCGIVITKPPETISVVLLNSKIELGEKEIKSVIFDSHRRKDHSGAAFIFFESDRKLVGYLKQLFPSIKFNDMDLMQYEMLNSLEVNLVSLTDDGENVKSTDVNYQLLKHEMRNTEGFVPSVKDFKNEILNEFPKKARKWIKVLNSENQLLFQQIANFNKIFEEQQKKNQQFQRELDLNQQMITEKNNLIQLLCKQIEKKEKKMRRKKEQVKKENQKEGNEKKKEVKKNKPQEKEKKGKENQEQKKAEKQKKEQEKGKKIEEEEDNDVDEKGDEEKQLKENEKKEETEQEIIEKEEKSKKEKKKDKDQNEDYKQN
;
A
#
# COMPACT_ATOMS: atom_id res chain seq x y z
N MET A 1 13.14 19.80 22.30
CA MET A 1 14.23 19.83 21.30
C MET A 1 13.59 19.67 19.93
N ASN A 2 13.47 20.76 19.16
CA ASN A 2 12.86 20.75 17.83
C ASN A 2 13.88 20.18 16.85
N ILE A 3 13.60 19.01 16.25
CA ILE A 3 14.48 18.42 15.24
C ILE A 3 14.07 19.01 13.90
N PHE A 4 14.73 20.10 13.52
CA PHE A 4 14.68 20.66 12.17
C PHE A 4 15.52 19.76 11.27
N LYS A 5 14.89 18.93 10.44
CA LYS A 5 15.61 18.31 9.31
C LYS A 5 15.32 19.17 8.09
N LYS A 6 16.35 19.52 7.32
CA LYS A 6 16.14 20.03 5.96
C LYS A 6 15.63 18.85 5.13
N SER A 7 14.42 18.96 4.59
CA SER A 7 13.91 18.06 3.57
C SER A 7 14.42 18.50 2.20
N PRO A 8 14.49 17.59 1.19
CA PRO A 8 14.64 17.95 -0.22
C PRO A 8 13.76 19.17 -0.58
N GLU A 9 14.42 20.27 -0.95
CA GLU A 9 14.07 21.56 -1.59
C GLU A 9 12.62 22.13 -1.62
N ASP A 10 11.59 21.32 -1.37
CA ASP A 10 10.19 21.59 -1.66
C ASP A 10 9.33 21.97 -0.44
N TYR A 11 9.80 21.82 0.81
CA TYR A 11 9.05 22.31 1.99
C TYR A 11 9.95 22.77 3.14
N VAL A 12 9.41 23.65 3.99
CA VAL A 12 10.20 24.50 4.91
C VAL A 12 10.51 23.85 6.24
N LEU A 13 9.50 23.20 6.82
CA LEU A 13 9.55 22.70 8.16
C LEU A 13 8.68 21.45 8.28
N PHE A 14 9.10 20.54 9.14
CA PHE A 14 8.26 19.46 9.59
C PHE A 14 8.45 19.18 11.08
N TYR A 15 7.33 19.11 11.79
CA TYR A 15 7.28 18.50 13.11
C TYR A 15 6.85 17.05 12.92
N THR A 16 7.71 16.11 13.23
CA THR A 16 7.44 14.68 13.04
C THR A 16 7.43 13.93 14.37
N GLN A 17 6.49 13.00 14.51
CA GLN A 17 6.60 11.91 15.47
C GLN A 17 7.46 10.79 14.90
N THR A 18 8.53 10.42 15.59
CA THR A 18 9.43 9.37 15.09
C THR A 18 8.83 7.98 15.21
N ASN A 19 7.97 7.75 16.21
CA ASN A 19 7.49 6.42 16.58
C ASN A 19 5.95 6.31 16.61
N GLN A 20 5.24 7.42 16.36
CA GLN A 20 3.78 7.45 16.40
C GLN A 20 3.18 7.84 15.06
N SER A 21 2.30 6.97 14.58
CA SER A 21 1.37 7.16 13.47
C SER A 21 -0.03 6.84 14.00
N GLN A 22 -1.06 7.03 13.18
CA GLN A 22 -2.41 6.58 13.53
C GLN A 22 -2.49 5.09 13.92
N TYR A 23 -1.63 4.24 13.36
CA TYR A 23 -1.62 2.80 13.61
C TYR A 23 -0.87 2.41 14.88
N SER A 24 -0.02 3.30 15.43
CA SER A 24 0.89 2.94 16.54
C SER A 24 0.15 2.56 17.83
N ASN A 25 -1.11 2.99 17.99
CA ASN A 25 -1.94 2.66 19.15
C ASN A 25 -3.10 1.69 18.80
N GLY A 26 -2.99 0.99 17.66
CA GLY A 26 -4.01 0.05 17.18
C GLY A 26 -5.33 0.72 16.80
N GLY A 27 -5.30 1.99 16.37
CA GLY A 27 -6.44 2.70 15.79
C GLY A 27 -6.51 2.40 14.31
N VAL A 28 -7.20 1.32 13.95
CA VAL A 28 -7.57 1.06 12.54
C VAL A 28 -8.65 2.08 12.20
N SER A 29 -8.46 2.89 11.14
CA SER A 29 -9.48 3.82 10.63
C SER A 29 -9.68 5.16 11.38
N SER A 30 -8.71 5.65 12.13
CA SER A 30 -8.81 6.96 12.83
C SER A 30 -8.33 8.18 12.03
N CYS A 31 -7.86 8.02 10.78
CA CYS A 31 -7.31 9.09 9.94
C CYS A 31 -8.22 10.30 9.83
N THR A 32 -9.52 10.08 9.56
CA THR A 32 -10.50 11.15 9.37
C THR A 32 -10.69 11.98 10.65
N LEU A 33 -10.79 11.32 11.81
CA LEU A 33 -10.89 12.01 13.09
C LEU A 33 -9.62 12.80 13.42
N ASN A 34 -8.44 12.20 13.18
CA ASN A 34 -7.16 12.87 13.37
C ASN A 34 -7.02 14.10 12.46
N ALA A 35 -7.42 13.98 11.19
CA ALA A 35 -7.40 15.08 10.24
C ALA A 35 -8.37 16.20 10.63
N LEU A 36 -9.57 15.87 11.12
CA LEU A 36 -10.53 16.87 11.59
C LEU A 36 -10.04 17.58 12.87
N GLU A 37 -9.52 16.84 13.86
CA GLU A 37 -8.93 17.45 15.06
C GLU A 37 -7.72 18.32 14.70
N ALA A 38 -6.85 17.87 13.79
CA ALA A 38 -5.74 18.67 13.31
C ALA A 38 -6.21 19.96 12.63
N THR A 39 -7.23 19.87 11.78
CA THR A 39 -7.84 21.03 11.11
C THR A 39 -8.34 22.03 12.15
N PHE A 40 -9.11 21.56 13.14
CA PHE A 40 -9.61 22.40 14.24
C PHE A 40 -8.45 23.07 15.02
N GLN A 41 -7.42 22.31 15.39
CA GLN A 41 -6.28 22.81 16.16
C GLN A 41 -5.45 23.84 15.39
N ILE A 42 -5.25 23.65 14.08
CA ILE A 42 -4.52 24.60 13.25
C ILE A 42 -5.36 25.86 13.02
N LEU A 43 -6.65 25.71 12.72
CA LEU A 43 -7.55 26.85 12.51
C LEU A 43 -7.64 27.74 13.76
N SER A 44 -7.84 27.13 14.94
CA SER A 44 -8.04 27.85 16.23
C SER A 44 -6.79 28.54 16.80
N LYS A 45 -5.59 28.25 16.29
CA LYS A 45 -4.35 28.79 16.85
C LYS A 45 -3.96 30.13 16.24
N GLN A 46 -4.02 31.21 17.00
CA GLN A 46 -3.51 32.51 16.52
C GLN A 46 -2.06 32.43 16.00
N ASN A 47 -1.18 31.71 16.71
CA ASN A 47 0.22 31.52 16.31
C ASN A 47 0.54 30.07 15.91
N LEU A 48 0.89 29.86 14.63
CA LEU A 48 1.29 28.56 14.10
C LEU A 48 2.66 28.07 14.62
N LEU A 49 3.50 28.97 15.14
CA LEU A 49 4.76 28.59 15.82
C LEU A 49 4.53 27.70 17.04
N HIS A 50 3.31 27.73 17.58
CA HIS A 50 2.94 26.86 18.70
C HIS A 50 2.61 25.44 18.26
N LEU A 51 2.48 25.15 16.96
CA LEU A 51 2.41 23.77 16.48
C LEU A 51 3.70 23.07 16.85
N ASN A 52 3.57 21.98 17.60
CA ASN A 52 4.72 21.27 18.16
C ASN A 52 4.36 19.80 18.37
N LYS A 53 5.36 19.04 18.85
CA LYS A 53 5.24 17.62 19.14
C LYS A 53 4.06 17.28 20.07
N LYS A 54 3.81 18.07 21.12
CA LYS A 54 2.72 17.85 22.08
C LYS A 54 1.35 17.95 21.42
N ILE A 55 1.14 18.93 20.54
CA ILE A 55 -0.13 19.04 19.80
C ILE A 55 -0.33 17.86 18.87
N LEU A 56 0.75 17.41 18.22
CA LEU A 56 0.73 16.25 17.36
C LEU A 56 0.37 14.97 18.14
N ASP A 57 0.99 14.78 19.32
CA ASP A 57 0.63 13.70 20.26
C ASP A 57 -0.85 13.79 20.67
N ASN A 58 -1.34 14.98 21.02
CA ASN A 58 -2.73 15.18 21.42
C ASN A 58 -3.70 14.82 20.29
N ILE A 59 -3.40 15.18 19.04
CA ILE A 59 -4.22 14.80 17.88
C ILE A 59 -4.25 13.28 17.73
N LEU A 60 -3.10 12.61 17.76
CA LEU A 60 -3.05 11.15 17.64
C LEU A 60 -3.71 10.42 18.82
N LEU A 61 -3.65 11.01 20.01
CA LEU A 61 -4.30 10.49 21.20
C LEU A 61 -5.82 10.51 21.05
N VAL A 62 -6.37 11.55 20.40
CA VAL A 62 -7.80 11.56 20.03
C VAL A 62 -8.13 10.36 19.14
N GLY A 63 -7.38 10.14 18.07
CA GLY A 63 -7.63 9.01 17.17
C GLY A 63 -7.50 7.64 17.82
N CYS A 64 -6.60 7.47 18.81
CA CYS A 64 -6.33 6.15 19.37
C CYS A 64 -7.48 5.54 20.18
N HIS A 65 -8.37 6.39 20.70
CA HIS A 65 -9.57 5.95 21.42
C HIS A 65 -10.75 5.70 20.48
N TYR A 66 -10.63 6.09 19.22
CA TYR A 66 -11.64 5.87 18.19
C TYR A 66 -11.28 4.63 17.37
N LYS A 67 -11.99 3.53 17.62
CA LYS A 67 -11.79 2.25 16.95
C LYS A 67 -13.12 1.77 16.34
N PRO A 68 -13.64 2.48 15.33
CA PRO A 68 -14.83 2.01 14.64
C PRO A 68 -14.54 0.68 13.96
N SER A 69 -15.56 -0.14 13.76
CA SER A 69 -15.47 -1.41 13.03
C SER A 69 -15.16 -1.20 11.54
N THR A 70 -15.51 -0.04 10.99
CA THR A 70 -15.36 0.32 9.58
C THR A 70 -14.71 1.71 9.41
N HIS A 71 -14.20 1.99 8.22
CA HIS A 71 -13.80 3.35 7.86
C HIS A 71 -15.03 4.27 7.86
N ARG A 72 -14.88 5.45 8.47
CA ARG A 72 -15.93 6.45 8.54
C ARG A 72 -15.63 7.62 7.60
N SER A 73 -16.66 8.09 6.92
CA SER A 73 -16.60 9.28 6.07
C SER A 73 -16.35 10.54 6.92
N PHE A 74 -15.98 11.63 6.26
CA PHE A 74 -15.87 12.92 6.94
C PHE A 74 -17.19 13.33 7.62
N GLU A 75 -18.31 13.18 6.90
CA GLU A 75 -19.63 13.55 7.39
C GLU A 75 -20.04 12.75 8.63
N GLU A 76 -19.83 11.43 8.62
CA GLU A 76 -20.13 10.58 9.79
C GLU A 76 -19.36 11.03 11.03
N ILE A 77 -18.06 11.31 10.88
CA ILE A 77 -17.23 11.81 11.98
C ILE A 77 -17.72 13.19 12.42
N PHE A 78 -17.92 14.12 11.49
CA PHE A 78 -18.37 15.47 11.80
C PHE A 78 -19.70 15.47 12.57
N LEU A 79 -20.65 14.63 12.14
CA LEU A 79 -21.96 14.50 12.78
C LEU A 79 -21.92 13.75 14.12
N SER A 80 -20.91 12.91 14.35
CA SER A 80 -20.77 12.14 15.60
C SER A 80 -20.25 12.96 16.79
N PHE A 81 -19.58 14.09 16.55
CA PHE A 81 -18.91 14.87 17.60
C PHE A 81 -19.43 16.30 17.65
N SER A 82 -20.19 16.62 18.71
CA SER A 82 -20.83 17.92 18.87
C SER A 82 -19.82 19.08 18.92
N ARG A 83 -18.61 18.81 19.42
CA ARG A 83 -17.50 19.77 19.40
C ARG A 83 -17.20 20.30 18.00
N TYR A 84 -17.15 19.46 16.98
CA TYR A 84 -16.85 19.93 15.62
C TYR A 84 -18.03 20.70 15.05
N GLN A 85 -19.26 20.25 15.27
CA GLN A 85 -20.45 20.99 14.84
C GLN A 85 -20.55 22.37 15.48
N LYS A 86 -20.15 22.48 16.75
CA LYS A 86 -20.22 23.73 17.51
C LYS A 86 -19.14 24.72 17.09
N TYR A 87 -17.90 24.26 16.97
CA TYR A 87 -16.75 25.15 16.80
C TYR A 87 -16.23 25.25 15.36
N THR A 88 -16.75 24.43 14.45
CA THR A 88 -16.39 24.47 13.04
C THR A 88 -17.65 24.42 12.18
N LYS A 89 -17.52 24.89 10.94
CA LYS A 89 -18.58 24.80 9.93
C LYS A 89 -18.01 24.24 8.65
N VAL A 90 -18.77 23.32 8.04
CA VAL A 90 -18.50 22.84 6.69
C VAL A 90 -18.99 23.89 5.72
N LEU A 91 -18.09 24.39 4.89
CA LEU A 91 -18.35 25.43 3.91
C LEU A 91 -18.80 24.81 2.58
N VAL A 92 -18.11 23.75 2.16
CA VAL A 92 -18.35 23.05 0.89
C VAL A 92 -17.89 21.60 1.04
N THR A 93 -18.70 20.67 0.56
CA THR A 93 -18.29 19.29 0.27
C THR A 93 -18.30 19.10 -1.23
N LYS A 94 -17.18 18.65 -1.80
CA LYS A 94 -17.03 18.48 -3.25
C LYS A 94 -16.09 17.35 -3.59
N GLN A 95 -16.39 16.65 -4.67
CA GLN A 95 -15.50 15.64 -5.23
C GLN A 95 -14.62 16.22 -6.34
N PHE A 96 -13.37 15.77 -6.39
CA PHE A 96 -12.40 16.08 -7.44
C PHE A 96 -11.70 14.80 -7.87
N LEU A 97 -11.28 14.70 -9.12
CA LEU A 97 -10.36 13.64 -9.53
C LEU A 97 -8.92 13.97 -9.10
N THR A 98 -8.07 12.98 -8.88
CA THR A 98 -6.63 13.13 -8.56
C THR A 98 -5.90 14.02 -9.57
N LYS A 99 -6.24 13.91 -10.86
CA LYS A 99 -5.70 14.81 -11.92
C LYS A 99 -6.04 16.29 -11.71
N GLN A 100 -7.06 16.60 -10.90
CA GLN A 100 -7.58 17.94 -10.63
C GLN A 100 -7.08 18.54 -9.31
N ILE A 101 -6.08 17.96 -8.64
CA ILE A 101 -5.53 18.50 -7.37
C ILE A 101 -5.16 19.99 -7.48
N SER A 102 -4.58 20.41 -8.60
CA SER A 102 -4.27 21.83 -8.86
C SER A 102 -5.53 22.72 -8.88
N GLN A 103 -6.61 22.24 -9.49
CA GLN A 103 -7.90 22.94 -9.55
C GLN A 103 -8.57 22.97 -8.17
N MET A 104 -8.47 21.88 -7.40
CA MET A 104 -8.97 21.77 -6.03
C MET A 104 -8.32 22.81 -5.11
N VAL A 105 -6.98 22.90 -5.10
CA VAL A 105 -6.26 23.90 -4.27
C VAL A 105 -6.63 25.32 -4.68
N ASN A 106 -6.67 25.62 -5.99
CA ASN A 106 -7.07 26.93 -6.48
C ASN A 106 -8.53 27.26 -6.11
N TYR A 107 -9.44 26.29 -6.23
CA TYR A 107 -10.85 26.45 -5.83
C TYR A 107 -10.97 26.82 -4.35
N ALA A 108 -10.31 26.07 -3.46
CA ALA A 108 -10.32 26.34 -2.02
C ALA A 108 -9.71 27.70 -1.68
N ARG A 109 -8.62 28.09 -2.36
CA ARG A 109 -7.97 29.40 -2.21
C ARG A 109 -8.90 30.54 -2.61
N GLN A 110 -9.50 30.46 -3.80
CA GLN A 110 -10.46 31.45 -4.29
C GLN A 110 -11.69 31.54 -3.38
N TYR A 111 -12.20 30.39 -2.92
CA TYR A 111 -13.31 30.35 -1.97
C TYR A 111 -12.94 31.08 -0.67
N SER A 112 -11.76 30.79 -0.13
CA SER A 112 -11.27 31.40 1.11
C SER A 112 -11.12 32.92 0.99
N ILE A 113 -10.59 33.41 -0.13
CA ILE A 113 -10.41 34.85 -0.38
C ILE A 113 -11.76 35.54 -0.55
N ARG A 114 -12.67 34.98 -1.37
CA ARG A 114 -13.99 35.58 -1.63
C ARG A 114 -14.85 35.70 -0.37
N ASN A 115 -14.67 34.78 0.58
CA ASN A 115 -15.39 34.76 1.85
C ASN A 115 -14.61 35.43 3.00
N ASN A 116 -13.55 36.19 2.69
CA ASN A 116 -12.72 36.91 3.67
C ASN A 116 -12.24 36.04 4.83
N LEU A 117 -11.96 34.75 4.57
CA LEU A 117 -11.46 33.85 5.59
C LEU A 117 -9.96 34.05 5.77
N ASN A 118 -9.53 34.30 7.00
CA ASN A 118 -8.10 34.34 7.34
C ASN A 118 -7.42 32.99 7.07
N ARG A 119 -8.16 31.90 7.32
CA ARG A 119 -7.71 30.53 7.11
C ARG A 119 -8.86 29.65 6.64
N CYS A 120 -8.54 28.66 5.81
CA CYS A 120 -9.49 27.68 5.31
C CYS A 120 -8.90 26.28 5.46
N GLY A 121 -9.58 25.45 6.24
CA GLY A 121 -9.27 24.03 6.37
C GLY A 121 -9.81 23.25 5.19
N ILE A 122 -9.10 22.21 4.81
CA ILE A 122 -9.46 21.26 3.76
C ILE A 122 -9.17 19.88 4.34
N VAL A 123 -10.22 19.08 4.52
CA VAL A 123 -10.06 17.65 4.80
C VAL A 123 -10.20 16.90 3.49
N ILE A 124 -9.14 16.20 3.09
CA ILE A 124 -9.08 15.47 1.83
C ILE A 124 -9.07 13.98 2.16
N THR A 125 -10.08 13.27 1.66
CA THR A 125 -10.21 11.82 1.81
C THR A 125 -10.01 11.16 0.44
N LYS A 126 -9.05 10.26 0.36
CA LYS A 126 -8.92 9.26 -0.71
C LYS A 126 -8.76 7.91 -0.03
N PRO A 127 -9.82 7.09 0.08
CA PRO A 127 -9.78 5.88 0.87
C PRO A 127 -8.56 5.00 0.54
N PRO A 128 -7.86 4.46 1.56
CA PRO A 128 -8.17 4.53 3.00
C PRO A 128 -7.59 5.76 3.73
N GLU A 129 -7.00 6.72 3.03
CA GLU A 129 -6.24 7.82 3.64
C GLU A 129 -7.04 9.13 3.72
N THR A 130 -6.89 9.82 4.85
CA THR A 130 -7.43 11.17 5.07
C THR A 130 -6.34 12.08 5.62
N ILE A 131 -6.20 13.27 5.03
CA ILE A 131 -5.27 14.31 5.50
C ILE A 131 -5.99 15.64 5.72
N SER A 132 -5.34 16.52 6.48
CA SER A 132 -5.76 17.90 6.66
C SER A 132 -4.79 18.84 5.96
N VAL A 133 -5.33 19.84 5.26
CA VAL A 133 -4.59 20.98 4.73
C VAL A 133 -5.24 22.24 5.27
N VAL A 134 -4.47 23.20 5.77
CA VAL A 134 -4.97 24.53 6.11
C VAL A 134 -4.28 25.56 5.23
N LEU A 135 -5.08 26.27 4.45
CA LEU A 135 -4.67 27.40 3.65
C LEU A 135 -4.63 28.67 4.51
N LEU A 136 -3.55 29.43 4.39
CA LEU A 136 -3.32 30.67 5.13
C LEU A 136 -3.40 31.84 4.15
N ASN A 137 -4.29 32.80 4.41
CA ASN A 137 -4.40 34.03 3.62
C ASN A 137 -3.70 35.21 4.29
N SER A 138 -3.48 35.14 5.60
CA SER A 138 -2.63 36.09 6.31
C SER A 138 -1.15 35.70 6.15
N LYS A 139 -0.27 36.72 6.11
CA LYS A 139 1.17 36.53 6.09
C LYS A 139 1.61 35.92 7.41
N ILE A 140 2.05 34.66 7.39
CA ILE A 140 2.63 33.99 8.55
C ILE A 140 4.09 33.68 8.22
N GLU A 141 4.98 34.30 8.98
CA GLU A 141 6.42 34.12 8.83
C GLU A 141 6.93 33.07 9.82
N LEU A 142 7.74 32.16 9.31
CA LEU A 142 8.43 31.12 10.07
C LEU A 142 9.93 31.25 9.78
N GLY A 143 10.63 32.03 10.61
CA GLY A 143 11.96 32.53 10.27
C GLY A 143 11.85 33.53 9.12
N GLU A 144 12.66 33.36 8.07
CA GLU A 144 12.69 34.25 6.89
C GLU A 144 11.67 33.87 5.80
N LYS A 145 10.85 32.83 6.04
CA LYS A 145 10.01 32.22 5.02
C LYS A 145 8.54 32.50 5.30
N GLU A 146 7.82 32.97 4.29
CA GLU A 146 6.38 33.14 4.34
C GLU A 146 5.69 31.79 4.06
N ILE A 147 4.84 31.35 4.98
CA ILE A 147 4.09 30.10 4.86
C ILE A 147 2.69 30.39 4.32
N LYS A 148 2.29 29.67 3.27
CA LYS A 148 0.97 29.78 2.62
C LYS A 148 0.03 28.64 2.97
N SER A 149 0.56 27.51 3.43
CA SER A 149 -0.25 26.37 3.87
C SER A 149 0.49 25.42 4.83
N VAL A 150 -0.30 24.66 5.58
CA VAL A 150 0.17 23.61 6.49
C VAL A 150 -0.61 22.34 6.22
N ILE A 151 0.08 21.19 6.11
CA ILE A 151 -0.53 19.86 6.09
C ILE A 151 -0.36 19.21 7.45
N PHE A 152 -1.37 18.46 7.88
CA PHE A 152 -1.21 17.37 8.83
C PHE A 152 -1.43 16.03 8.12
N ASP A 153 -0.41 15.18 8.16
CA ASP A 153 -0.47 13.79 7.69
C ASP A 153 -0.24 12.86 8.87
N SER A 154 -1.20 11.97 9.14
CA SER A 154 -1.13 11.01 10.24
C SER A 154 -0.35 9.73 9.91
N HIS A 155 0.03 9.53 8.64
CA HIS A 155 0.69 8.34 8.14
C HIS A 155 2.20 8.48 8.17
N ARG A 156 2.88 7.32 8.16
CA ARG A 156 4.32 7.26 7.88
C ARG A 156 4.54 7.41 6.37
N ARG A 157 5.54 8.20 5.99
CA ARG A 157 5.99 8.39 4.61
C ARG A 157 7.50 8.16 4.49
N LYS A 158 8.02 8.25 3.26
CA LYS A 158 9.46 8.08 2.99
C LYS A 158 10.29 9.20 3.63
N ASP A 159 9.71 10.39 3.73
CA ASP A 159 10.32 11.62 4.23
C ASP A 159 10.04 11.88 5.72
N HIS A 160 9.01 11.29 6.30
CA HIS A 160 8.74 11.33 7.74
C HIS A 160 8.29 9.97 8.31
N SER A 161 8.88 9.56 9.43
CA SER A 161 8.70 8.20 10.00
C SER A 161 7.38 7.97 10.75
N GLY A 162 6.56 9.00 10.93
CA GLY A 162 5.27 8.95 11.59
C GLY A 162 4.48 10.21 11.28
N ALA A 163 3.46 10.53 12.06
CA ALA A 163 2.61 11.68 11.79
C ALA A 163 3.42 12.99 11.79
N ALA A 164 3.02 13.92 10.92
CA ALA A 164 3.77 15.16 10.70
C ALA A 164 2.87 16.38 10.43
N PHE A 165 3.34 17.55 10.88
CA PHE A 165 2.94 18.83 10.31
C PHE A 165 3.95 19.25 9.26
N ILE A 166 3.52 19.66 8.06
CA ILE A 166 4.40 20.02 6.94
C ILE A 166 4.01 21.41 6.44
N PHE A 167 4.98 22.32 6.32
CA PHE A 167 4.75 23.73 5.98
C PHE A 167 5.24 24.06 4.57
N PHE A 168 4.38 24.74 3.78
CA PHE A 168 4.66 25.10 2.39
C PHE A 168 4.63 26.62 2.16
N GLU A 169 5.60 27.11 1.38
CA GLU A 169 5.73 28.53 0.99
C GLU A 169 4.87 28.90 -0.22
N SER A 170 4.38 27.92 -0.97
CA SER A 170 3.60 28.17 -2.18
C SER A 170 2.63 27.05 -2.47
N ASP A 171 1.55 27.41 -3.16
CA ASP A 171 0.54 26.46 -3.63
C ASP A 171 1.12 25.45 -4.61
N ARG A 172 2.15 25.83 -5.39
CA ARG A 172 2.87 24.91 -6.29
C ARG A 172 3.51 23.76 -5.52
N LYS A 173 4.21 24.05 -4.42
CA LYS A 173 4.86 23.05 -3.57
C LYS A 173 3.83 22.15 -2.88
N LEU A 174 2.76 22.75 -2.34
CA LEU A 174 1.62 22.01 -1.78
C LEU A 174 1.02 21.03 -2.80
N VAL A 175 0.72 21.51 -4.02
CA VAL A 175 0.16 20.68 -5.09
C VAL A 175 1.11 19.55 -5.48
N GLY A 176 2.42 19.81 -5.53
CA GLY A 176 3.43 18.79 -5.78
C GLY A 176 3.37 17.67 -4.74
N TYR A 177 3.34 18.02 -3.46
CA TYR A 177 3.21 17.06 -2.37
C TYR A 177 1.90 16.26 -2.45
N LEU A 178 0.77 16.94 -2.66
CA LEU A 178 -0.54 16.28 -2.77
C LEU A 178 -0.62 15.29 -3.95
N LYS A 179 0.02 15.60 -5.08
CA LYS A 179 0.10 14.68 -6.24
C LYS A 179 0.97 13.46 -5.95
N GLN A 180 2.00 13.59 -5.13
CA GLN A 180 2.79 12.44 -4.66
C GLN A 180 1.99 11.57 -3.71
N LEU A 181 1.19 12.19 -2.84
CA LEU A 181 0.35 11.49 -1.87
C LEU A 181 -0.81 10.74 -2.52
N PHE A 182 -1.44 11.38 -3.50
CA PHE A 182 -2.63 10.88 -4.19
C PHE A 182 -2.35 10.72 -5.69
N PRO A 183 -1.48 9.77 -6.07
CA PRO A 183 -1.17 9.53 -7.46
C PRO A 183 -2.42 9.08 -8.22
N SER A 184 -2.49 9.45 -9.50
CA SER A 184 -3.53 8.92 -10.37
C SER A 184 -3.21 7.48 -10.74
N ILE A 185 -4.17 6.60 -10.52
CA ILE A 185 -4.07 5.18 -10.84
C ILE A 185 -4.64 4.97 -12.23
N LYS A 186 -3.88 4.28 -13.09
CA LYS A 186 -4.29 3.88 -14.44
C LYS A 186 -4.07 2.38 -14.58
N PHE A 187 -5.11 1.65 -14.96
CA PHE A 187 -5.01 0.26 -15.39
C PHE A 187 -5.58 0.17 -16.80
N ASN A 188 -5.01 -0.73 -17.62
CA ASN A 188 -5.35 -0.83 -19.04
C ASN A 188 -6.79 -1.32 -19.27
N ASP A 189 -7.34 -2.10 -18.34
CA ASP A 189 -8.66 -2.76 -18.48
C ASP A 189 -9.72 -2.19 -17.52
N MET A 190 -9.49 -1.00 -16.97
CA MET A 190 -10.41 -0.38 -16.02
C MET A 190 -11.51 0.38 -16.75
N ASP A 191 -12.76 0.04 -16.44
CA ASP A 191 -13.89 0.84 -16.91
C ASP A 191 -13.84 2.27 -16.33
N LEU A 192 -14.57 3.19 -16.96
CA LEU A 192 -14.55 4.60 -16.57
C LEU A 192 -15.05 4.82 -15.13
N MET A 193 -16.02 4.03 -14.67
CA MET A 193 -16.61 4.17 -13.34
C MET A 193 -15.62 3.77 -12.26
N GLN A 194 -14.93 2.64 -12.42
CA GLN A 194 -13.86 2.18 -11.54
C GLN A 194 -12.70 3.18 -11.52
N TYR A 195 -12.34 3.71 -12.69
CA TYR A 195 -11.31 4.74 -12.79
C TYR A 195 -11.68 5.98 -11.97
N GLU A 196 -12.90 6.49 -12.11
CA GLU A 196 -13.37 7.65 -11.37
C GLU A 196 -13.43 7.37 -9.87
N MET A 197 -13.94 6.20 -9.45
CA MET A 197 -14.02 5.81 -8.05
C MET A 197 -12.62 5.76 -7.38
N LEU A 198 -11.65 5.10 -8.01
CA LEU A 198 -10.29 4.94 -7.46
C LEU A 198 -9.46 6.22 -7.51
N ASN A 199 -9.82 7.15 -8.39
CA ASN A 199 -9.18 8.45 -8.55
C ASN A 199 -9.99 9.60 -7.96
N SER A 200 -11.08 9.34 -7.24
CA SER A 200 -11.87 10.38 -6.60
C SER A 200 -11.21 10.82 -5.28
N LEU A 201 -11.29 12.12 -5.03
CA LEU A 201 -10.92 12.80 -3.80
C LEU A 201 -12.19 13.44 -3.25
N GLU A 202 -12.61 13.04 -2.07
CA GLU A 202 -13.64 13.75 -1.32
C GLU A 202 -12.99 14.92 -0.57
N VAL A 203 -13.46 16.14 -0.82
CA VAL A 203 -12.86 17.37 -0.31
C VAL A 203 -13.88 18.16 0.47
N ASN A 204 -13.58 18.38 1.75
CA ASN A 204 -14.42 19.11 2.68
C ASN A 204 -13.72 20.39 3.11
N LEU A 205 -14.25 21.55 2.70
CA LEU A 205 -13.77 22.86 3.14
C LEU A 205 -14.39 23.20 4.49
N VAL A 206 -13.55 23.58 5.45
CA VAL A 206 -13.93 23.80 6.85
C VAL A 206 -13.38 25.14 7.32
N SER A 207 -14.16 25.86 8.13
CA SER A 207 -13.68 27.04 8.87
C SER A 207 -14.18 27.00 10.31
N LEU A 208 -13.68 27.91 11.14
CA LEU A 208 -14.23 28.10 12.48
C LEU A 208 -15.59 28.80 12.41
N THR A 209 -16.43 28.50 13.39
CA THR A 209 -17.54 29.37 13.76
C THR A 209 -17.01 30.52 14.64
N ASP A 210 -17.83 31.53 14.90
CA ASP A 210 -17.48 32.65 15.78
C ASP A 210 -17.13 32.14 17.20
N ASP A 211 -17.85 31.11 17.67
CA ASP A 211 -17.53 30.40 18.91
C ASP A 211 -16.15 29.74 18.84
N GLY A 212 -15.82 29.11 17.72
CA GLY A 212 -14.56 28.41 17.48
C GLY A 212 -13.33 29.33 17.47
N GLU A 213 -13.47 30.58 17.01
CA GLU A 213 -12.39 31.57 17.03
C GLU A 213 -11.97 31.95 18.46
N ASN A 214 -12.88 31.86 19.42
CA ASN A 214 -12.67 32.19 20.82
C ASN A 214 -12.15 31.00 21.66
N VAL A 215 -12.12 29.79 21.09
CA VAL A 215 -11.66 28.61 21.83
C VAL A 215 -10.15 28.64 21.99
N LYS A 216 -9.69 28.82 23.23
CA LYS A 216 -8.29 28.53 23.60
C LYS A 216 -8.07 27.03 23.47
N SER A 217 -7.38 26.62 22.40
CA SER A 217 -6.79 25.28 22.20
C SER A 217 -6.06 24.84 23.48
N THR A 218 -6.75 24.12 24.37
CA THR A 218 -6.25 23.66 25.67
C THR A 218 -6.68 22.22 25.94
N ASP A 219 -5.97 21.56 26.85
CA ASP A 219 -6.18 20.16 27.27
C ASP A 219 -7.62 19.88 27.79
N VAL A 220 -8.38 20.92 28.17
CA VAL A 220 -9.82 20.82 28.56
C VAL A 220 -10.68 20.26 27.43
N ASN A 221 -10.35 20.57 26.18
CA ASN A 221 -11.13 20.11 25.03
C ASN A 221 -10.96 18.61 24.73
N TYR A 222 -9.86 18.01 25.19
CA TYR A 222 -9.65 16.57 25.05
C TYR A 222 -10.61 15.77 25.94
N GLN A 223 -10.88 16.23 27.17
CA GLN A 223 -11.80 15.53 28.07
C GLN A 223 -13.24 15.57 27.54
N LEU A 224 -13.65 16.69 26.96
CA LEU A 224 -14.96 16.81 26.32
C LEU A 224 -15.07 15.84 25.13
N LEU A 225 -14.07 15.83 24.25
CA LEU A 225 -14.08 14.93 23.10
C LEU A 225 -14.07 13.47 23.55
N LYS A 226 -13.28 13.12 24.56
CA LYS A 226 -13.28 11.78 25.16
C LYS A 226 -14.63 11.39 25.74
N HIS A 227 -15.35 12.33 26.36
CA HIS A 227 -16.72 12.10 26.84
C HIS A 227 -17.69 11.87 25.67
N GLU A 228 -17.59 12.64 24.59
CA GLU A 228 -18.39 12.42 23.38
C GLU A 228 -18.09 11.06 22.75
N MET A 229 -16.81 10.68 22.68
CA MET A 229 -16.39 9.38 22.15
C MET A 229 -17.02 8.22 22.93
N ARG A 230 -17.14 8.31 24.26
CA ARG A 230 -17.83 7.27 25.07
C ARG A 230 -19.25 6.96 24.60
N ASN A 231 -19.92 7.92 23.97
CA ASN A 231 -21.28 7.80 23.49
C ASN A 231 -21.35 7.44 21.99
N THR A 232 -20.22 7.25 21.31
CA THR A 232 -20.17 6.86 19.89
C THR A 232 -19.74 5.40 19.73
N GLU A 233 -20.21 4.77 18.64
CA GLU A 233 -19.76 3.42 18.29
C GLU A 233 -18.24 3.40 18.06
N GLY A 234 -17.54 2.48 18.73
CA GLY A 234 -16.11 2.26 18.56
C GLY A 234 -15.20 2.90 19.61
N PHE A 235 -15.74 3.48 20.69
CA PHE A 235 -14.90 3.93 21.79
C PHE A 235 -14.33 2.77 22.60
N VAL A 236 -13.01 2.78 22.78
CA VAL A 236 -12.30 1.86 23.65
C VAL A 236 -11.64 2.67 24.79
N PRO A 237 -12.18 2.61 26.03
CA PRO A 237 -11.58 3.30 27.16
C PRO A 237 -10.15 2.78 27.39
N SER A 238 -9.23 3.68 27.76
CA SER A 238 -7.92 3.22 28.19
C SER A 238 -8.03 2.44 29.50
N VAL A 239 -7.17 1.44 29.70
CA VAL A 239 -7.10 0.66 30.95
C VAL A 239 -6.95 1.57 32.18
N LYS A 240 -6.22 2.69 32.03
CA LYS A 240 -6.02 3.67 33.10
C LYS A 240 -7.29 4.46 33.41
N ASP A 241 -8.07 4.79 32.39
CA ASP A 241 -9.34 5.51 32.56
C ASP A 241 -10.41 4.62 33.19
N PHE A 242 -10.54 3.38 32.72
CA PHE A 242 -11.42 2.39 33.32
C PHE A 242 -11.07 2.15 34.79
N LYS A 243 -9.78 2.05 35.11
CA LYS A 243 -9.30 1.90 36.49
C LYS A 243 -9.64 3.12 37.36
N ASN A 244 -9.48 4.33 36.85
CA ASN A 244 -9.79 5.56 37.58
C ASN A 244 -11.30 5.78 37.76
N GLU A 245 -12.11 5.40 36.77
CA GLU A 245 -13.58 5.49 36.80
C GLU A 245 -14.17 4.53 37.83
N ILE A 246 -13.72 3.27 37.84
CA ILE A 246 -14.08 2.30 38.88
C ILE A 246 -13.63 2.75 40.28
N LEU A 247 -12.46 3.38 40.39
CA LEU A 247 -11.93 3.89 41.66
C LEU A 247 -12.75 5.07 42.21
N ASN A 248 -13.30 5.92 41.34
CA ASN A 248 -14.06 7.10 41.73
C ASN A 248 -15.54 6.80 42.03
N GLU A 249 -16.17 5.86 41.33
CA GLU A 249 -17.61 5.59 41.52
C GLU A 249 -17.93 4.62 42.69
N PHE A 250 -17.01 3.73 43.11
CA PHE A 250 -17.35 2.69 44.11
C PHE A 250 -16.26 2.43 45.17
N PRO A 251 -16.00 3.33 46.13
CA PRO A 251 -14.79 3.28 46.97
C PRO A 251 -14.55 1.99 47.79
N LYS A 252 -15.61 1.26 48.18
CA LYS A 252 -15.50 0.04 49.01
C LYS A 252 -15.67 -1.27 48.24
N LYS A 253 -16.63 -1.35 47.30
CA LYS A 253 -16.80 -2.54 46.43
C LYS A 253 -15.73 -2.59 45.33
N ALA A 254 -15.32 -1.45 44.76
CA ALA A 254 -14.27 -1.38 43.76
C ALA A 254 -12.93 -1.90 44.28
N ARG A 255 -12.56 -1.70 45.55
CA ARG A 255 -11.30 -2.26 46.08
C ARG A 255 -11.28 -3.79 46.04
N LYS A 256 -12.43 -4.45 46.21
CA LYS A 256 -12.56 -5.91 46.13
C LYS A 256 -12.52 -6.37 44.67
N TRP A 257 -13.26 -5.69 43.79
CA TRP A 257 -13.24 -5.95 42.34
C TRP A 257 -11.88 -5.63 41.69
N ILE A 258 -11.17 -4.60 42.12
CA ILE A 258 -9.82 -4.25 41.66
C ILE A 258 -8.81 -5.31 42.10
N LYS A 259 -8.97 -5.91 43.29
CA LYS A 259 -8.13 -7.05 43.67
C LYS A 259 -8.38 -8.25 42.75
N VAL A 260 -9.65 -8.56 42.45
CA VAL A 260 -10.03 -9.64 41.52
C VAL A 260 -9.54 -9.35 40.10
N LEU A 261 -9.81 -8.16 39.56
CA LEU A 261 -9.33 -7.72 38.26
C LEU A 261 -7.81 -7.66 38.18
N ASN A 262 -7.11 -7.27 39.24
CA ASN A 262 -5.64 -7.30 39.25
C ASN A 262 -5.12 -8.76 39.25
N SER A 263 -5.76 -9.69 39.95
CA SER A 263 -5.38 -11.11 39.89
C SER A 263 -5.69 -11.74 38.53
N GLU A 264 -6.84 -11.41 37.93
CA GLU A 264 -7.21 -11.88 36.59
C GLU A 264 -6.31 -11.26 35.52
N ASN A 265 -5.99 -9.96 35.64
CA ASN A 265 -5.02 -9.32 34.76
C ASN A 265 -3.62 -9.92 34.93
N GLN A 266 -3.18 -10.24 36.15
CA GLN A 266 -1.90 -10.93 36.37
C GLN A 266 -1.88 -12.29 35.68
N LEU A 267 -2.97 -13.07 35.78
CA LEU A 267 -3.10 -14.34 35.08
C LEU A 267 -3.08 -14.15 33.56
N LEU A 268 -3.79 -13.15 33.03
CA LEU A 268 -3.80 -12.81 31.62
C LEU A 268 -2.40 -12.37 31.14
N PHE A 269 -1.68 -11.56 31.91
CA PHE A 269 -0.31 -11.16 31.58
C PHE A 269 0.65 -12.36 31.60
N GLN A 270 0.47 -13.32 32.51
CA GLN A 270 1.24 -14.57 32.50
C GLN A 270 0.91 -15.42 31.26
N GLN A 271 -0.36 -15.50 30.86
CA GLN A 271 -0.76 -16.20 29.65
C GLN A 271 -0.18 -15.53 28.40
N ILE A 272 -0.22 -14.20 28.31
CA ILE A 272 0.40 -13.44 27.22
C ILE A 272 1.92 -13.65 27.20
N ALA A 273 2.59 -13.62 28.35
CA ALA A 273 4.02 -13.89 28.44
C ALA A 273 4.37 -15.32 27.98
N ASN A 274 3.58 -16.32 28.37
CA ASN A 274 3.73 -17.69 27.90
C ASN A 274 3.50 -17.80 26.39
N PHE A 275 2.48 -17.13 25.86
CA PHE A 275 2.21 -17.10 24.42
C PHE A 275 3.35 -16.44 23.64
N ASN A 276 3.87 -15.32 24.12
CA ASN A 276 5.02 -14.65 23.52
C ASN A 276 6.26 -15.54 23.53
N LYS A 277 6.49 -16.28 24.62
CA LYS A 277 7.59 -17.25 24.69
C LYS A 277 7.43 -18.37 23.65
N ILE A 278 6.24 -18.94 23.50
CA ILE A 278 5.94 -19.94 22.46
C ILE A 278 6.15 -19.36 21.06
N PHE A 279 5.71 -18.11 20.84
CA PHE A 279 5.88 -17.42 19.57
C PHE A 279 7.36 -17.16 19.24
N GLU A 280 8.17 -16.73 20.21
CA GLU A 280 9.62 -16.55 20.05
C GLU A 280 10.34 -17.86 19.75
N GLU A 281 9.95 -18.97 20.41
CA GLU A 281 10.48 -20.30 20.12
C GLU A 281 10.12 -20.74 18.68
N GLN A 282 8.90 -20.45 18.23
CA GLN A 282 8.48 -20.75 16.86
C GLN A 282 9.24 -19.89 15.84
N GLN A 283 9.47 -18.60 16.12
CA GLN A 283 10.30 -17.75 15.26
C GLN A 283 11.74 -18.27 15.16
N LYS A 284 12.34 -18.73 16.26
CA LYS A 284 13.68 -19.33 16.24
C LYS A 284 13.72 -20.59 15.38
N LYS A 285 12.71 -21.46 15.48
CA LYS A 285 12.58 -22.66 14.61
C LYS A 285 12.46 -22.28 13.13
N ASN A 286 11.64 -21.28 12.81
CA ASN A 286 11.49 -20.80 11.43
C ASN A 286 12.80 -20.19 10.88
N GLN A 287 13.54 -19.45 11.71
CA GLN A 287 14.86 -18.93 11.33
C GLN A 287 15.89 -20.04 11.10
N GLN A 288 15.86 -21.11 11.91
CA GLN A 288 16.72 -22.28 11.70
C GLN A 288 16.37 -22.98 10.38
N PHE A 289 15.08 -23.23 10.13
CA PHE A 289 14.61 -23.82 8.88
C PHE A 289 14.99 -22.98 7.66
N GLN A 290 14.89 -21.65 7.74
CA GLN A 290 15.31 -20.77 6.65
C GLN A 290 16.82 -20.88 6.38
N ARG A 291 17.65 -20.95 7.43
CA ARG A 291 19.11 -21.15 7.26
C ARG A 291 19.43 -22.49 6.61
N GLU A 292 18.69 -23.54 6.94
CA GLU A 292 18.85 -24.86 6.29
C GLU A 292 18.46 -24.81 4.81
N LEU A 293 17.38 -24.11 4.47
CA LEU A 293 16.98 -23.88 3.07
C LEU A 293 18.06 -23.10 2.30
N ASP A 294 18.59 -22.03 2.88
CA ASP A 294 19.65 -21.21 2.26
C ASP A 294 20.92 -22.05 2.03
N LEU A 295 21.32 -22.88 3.00
CA LEU A 295 22.46 -23.78 2.88
C LEU A 295 22.25 -24.82 1.77
N ASN A 296 21.05 -25.39 1.68
CA ASN A 296 20.71 -26.34 0.62
C ASN A 296 20.74 -25.68 -0.77
N GLN A 297 20.23 -24.45 -0.89
CA GLN A 297 20.31 -23.68 -2.14
C GLN A 297 21.75 -23.35 -2.53
N GLN A 298 22.61 -23.02 -1.56
CA GLN A 298 24.03 -22.81 -1.81
C GLN A 298 24.69 -24.10 -2.33
N MET A 299 24.44 -25.24 -1.70
CA MET A 299 24.97 -26.54 -2.14
C MET A 299 24.51 -26.90 -3.56
N ILE A 300 23.24 -26.65 -3.91
CA ILE A 300 22.73 -26.85 -5.27
C ILE A 300 23.47 -25.96 -6.27
N THR A 301 23.69 -24.69 -5.92
CA THR A 301 24.42 -23.73 -6.74
C THR A 301 25.87 -24.17 -6.98
N GLU A 302 26.56 -24.62 -5.94
CA GLU A 302 27.93 -25.15 -6.04
C GLU A 302 28.01 -26.41 -6.91
N LYS A 303 27.05 -27.34 -6.77
CA LYS A 303 26.95 -28.51 -7.65
C LYS A 303 26.74 -28.11 -9.11
N ASN A 304 25.86 -27.16 -9.38
CA ASN A 304 25.61 -26.67 -10.74
C ASN A 304 26.85 -26.02 -11.35
N ASN A 305 27.60 -25.23 -10.57
CA ASN A 305 28.87 -24.64 -10.99
C ASN A 305 29.93 -25.71 -11.34
N LEU A 306 30.02 -26.77 -10.54
CA LEU A 306 30.91 -27.90 -10.80
C LEU A 306 30.54 -28.64 -12.09
N ILE A 307 29.24 -28.90 -12.30
CA ILE A 307 28.72 -29.51 -13.53
C ILE A 307 29.10 -28.66 -14.75
N GLN A 308 28.88 -27.34 -14.70
CA GLN A 308 29.26 -26.43 -15.79
C GLN A 308 30.76 -26.45 -16.07
N LEU A 309 31.60 -26.52 -15.03
CA LEU A 309 33.05 -26.61 -15.19
C LEU A 309 33.46 -27.92 -15.88
N LEU A 310 32.85 -29.04 -15.50
CA LEU A 310 33.09 -30.35 -16.12
C LEU A 310 32.67 -30.36 -17.59
N CYS A 311 31.49 -29.81 -17.93
CA CYS A 311 31.05 -29.64 -19.31
C CYS A 311 32.07 -28.86 -20.15
N LYS A 312 32.58 -27.73 -19.63
CA LYS A 312 33.64 -26.93 -20.29
C LYS A 312 34.94 -27.71 -20.50
N GLN A 313 35.31 -28.59 -19.56
CA GLN A 313 36.50 -29.44 -19.69
C GLN A 313 36.31 -30.53 -20.75
N ILE A 314 35.13 -31.15 -20.81
CA ILE A 314 34.76 -32.13 -21.84
C ILE A 314 34.82 -31.49 -23.22
N GLU A 315 34.19 -30.33 -23.42
CA GLU A 315 34.24 -29.58 -24.69
C GLU A 315 35.67 -29.27 -25.13
N LYS A 316 36.55 -28.87 -24.19
CA LYS A 316 37.97 -28.63 -24.48
C LYS A 316 38.69 -29.90 -24.92
N LYS A 317 38.43 -31.05 -24.28
CA LYS A 317 38.98 -32.36 -24.67
C LYS A 317 38.48 -32.78 -26.05
N GLU A 318 37.20 -32.63 -26.33
CA GLU A 318 36.61 -32.93 -27.63
C GLU A 318 37.20 -32.06 -28.74
N LYS A 319 37.36 -30.75 -28.51
CA LYS A 319 38.01 -29.84 -29.46
C LYS A 319 39.46 -30.26 -29.74
N LYS A 320 40.22 -30.67 -28.73
CA LYS A 320 41.59 -31.21 -28.90
C LYS A 320 41.59 -32.51 -29.73
N MET A 321 40.67 -33.43 -29.44
CA MET A 321 40.51 -34.68 -30.18
C MET A 321 40.15 -34.44 -31.65
N ARG A 322 39.24 -33.49 -31.94
CA ARG A 322 38.88 -33.10 -33.32
C ARG A 322 40.09 -32.54 -34.07
N ARG A 323 40.86 -31.63 -33.45
CA ARG A 323 42.09 -31.08 -34.04
C ARG A 323 43.13 -32.17 -34.34
N LYS A 324 43.34 -33.13 -33.43
CA LYS A 324 44.22 -34.29 -33.68
C LYS A 324 43.73 -35.14 -34.86
N LYS A 325 42.43 -35.44 -34.92
CA LYS A 325 41.83 -36.17 -36.04
C LYS A 325 42.00 -35.43 -37.38
N GLU A 326 41.85 -34.11 -37.39
CA GLU A 326 42.09 -33.28 -38.59
C GLU A 326 43.56 -33.25 -39.00
N GLN A 327 44.49 -33.20 -38.05
CA GLN A 327 45.93 -33.24 -38.33
C GLN A 327 46.34 -34.57 -38.96
N VAL A 328 45.91 -35.70 -38.39
CA VAL A 328 46.16 -37.05 -38.96
C VAL A 328 45.56 -37.16 -40.36
N LYS A 329 44.35 -36.63 -40.60
CA LYS A 329 43.76 -36.60 -41.95
C LYS A 329 44.62 -35.79 -42.94
N LYS A 330 45.19 -34.66 -42.52
CA LYS A 330 46.08 -33.83 -43.36
C LYS A 330 47.42 -34.52 -43.65
N GLU A 331 48.00 -35.20 -42.67
CA GLU A 331 49.23 -35.98 -42.83
C GLU A 331 49.04 -37.14 -43.81
N ASN A 332 47.97 -37.92 -43.65
CA ASN A 332 47.62 -39.00 -44.59
C ASN A 332 47.34 -38.48 -46.03
N GLN A 333 46.78 -37.28 -46.18
CA GLN A 333 46.59 -36.65 -47.49
C GLN A 333 47.92 -36.21 -48.13
N LYS A 334 48.91 -35.76 -47.34
CA LYS A 334 50.25 -35.44 -47.85
C LYS A 334 50.97 -36.68 -48.35
N GLU A 335 50.97 -37.76 -47.59
CA GLU A 335 51.56 -39.04 -48.01
C GLU A 335 50.87 -39.63 -49.26
N GLY A 336 49.54 -39.54 -49.32
CA GLY A 336 48.78 -39.94 -50.51
C GLY A 336 49.08 -39.11 -51.76
N ASN A 337 49.42 -37.83 -51.59
CA ASN A 337 49.80 -36.94 -52.70
C ASN A 337 51.27 -37.09 -53.12
N GLU A 338 52.18 -37.45 -52.20
CA GLU A 338 53.57 -37.79 -52.52
C GLU A 338 53.64 -39.09 -53.34
N LYS A 339 52.87 -40.11 -52.97
CA LYS A 339 52.72 -41.34 -53.79
C LYS A 339 52.08 -41.08 -55.16
N LYS A 340 51.21 -40.07 -55.30
CA LYS A 340 50.64 -39.66 -56.59
C LYS A 340 51.58 -38.79 -57.44
N LYS A 341 52.61 -38.18 -56.87
CA LYS A 341 53.65 -37.47 -57.62
C LYS A 341 54.71 -38.42 -58.21
N GLU A 342 54.89 -39.60 -57.64
CA GLU A 342 55.75 -40.65 -58.21
C GLU A 342 55.13 -41.35 -59.45
N VAL A 343 53.80 -41.35 -59.60
CA VAL A 343 53.08 -41.99 -60.71
C VAL A 343 52.72 -41.01 -61.86
N LYS A 344 53.10 -39.72 -61.75
CA LYS A 344 52.82 -38.68 -62.77
C LYS A 344 54.05 -38.22 -63.56
N LYS A 345 54.99 -39.12 -63.83
CA LYS A 345 55.80 -39.08 -65.07
C LYS A 345 55.28 -40.20 -65.97
N ASN A 346 54.85 -39.84 -67.19
CA ASN A 346 54.18 -40.68 -68.20
C ASN A 346 52.65 -40.73 -68.13
N LYS A 347 51.99 -39.72 -68.70
CA LYS A 347 51.15 -39.97 -69.89
C LYS A 347 50.70 -38.66 -70.56
N PRO A 348 50.52 -38.67 -71.90
CA PRO A 348 50.25 -37.48 -72.70
C PRO A 348 48.77 -37.11 -72.73
N GLN A 349 48.56 -35.92 -73.31
CA GLN A 349 47.33 -35.24 -73.63
C GLN A 349 46.29 -36.12 -74.34
N GLU A 350 45.02 -35.94 -73.97
CA GLU A 350 43.94 -36.00 -74.95
C GLU A 350 42.78 -35.08 -74.54
N LYS A 351 42.32 -34.31 -75.52
CA LYS A 351 41.19 -33.39 -75.48
C LYS A 351 39.90 -34.19 -75.66
N GLU A 352 38.83 -33.80 -74.98
CA GLU A 352 37.61 -33.24 -75.60
C GLU A 352 36.35 -33.36 -74.71
N LYS A 353 35.66 -32.22 -74.62
CA LYS A 353 34.20 -32.00 -74.65
C LYS A 353 33.25 -33.03 -74.00
N LYS A 354 32.55 -32.55 -72.97
CA LYS A 354 31.07 -32.54 -72.76
C LYS A 354 30.88 -31.93 -71.37
N GLY A 355 30.03 -30.94 -71.15
CA GLY A 355 28.66 -30.84 -71.60
C GLY A 355 27.83 -30.72 -70.33
N LYS A 356 27.41 -29.49 -70.03
CA LYS A 356 26.34 -29.05 -69.12
C LYS A 356 25.58 -30.18 -68.39
N GLU A 357 25.83 -30.37 -67.10
CA GLU A 357 24.89 -30.99 -66.15
C GLU A 357 25.51 -30.95 -64.74
N ASN A 358 25.46 -29.79 -64.06
CA ASN A 358 25.72 -29.78 -62.60
C ASN A 358 25.21 -28.54 -61.85
N GLN A 359 24.20 -27.87 -62.42
CA GLN A 359 23.49 -26.78 -61.72
C GLN A 359 22.21 -27.24 -60.99
N GLU A 360 21.76 -28.49 -61.15
CA GLU A 360 20.58 -29.00 -60.44
C GLU A 360 20.88 -29.75 -59.13
N GLN A 361 22.07 -30.34 -58.97
CA GLN A 361 22.38 -31.06 -57.72
C GLN A 361 22.74 -30.13 -56.54
N LYS A 362 23.10 -28.87 -56.80
CA LYS A 362 23.34 -27.87 -55.74
C LYS A 362 22.08 -27.14 -55.23
N LYS A 363 20.92 -27.32 -55.89
CA LYS A 363 19.62 -26.82 -55.38
C LYS A 363 18.90 -27.86 -54.50
N ALA A 364 19.07 -29.15 -54.76
CA ALA A 364 18.47 -30.21 -53.94
C ALA A 364 19.09 -30.34 -52.54
N GLU A 365 20.38 -30.04 -52.38
CA GLU A 365 21.06 -30.14 -51.08
C GLU A 365 20.83 -28.92 -50.16
N LYS A 366 20.35 -27.80 -50.73
CA LYS A 366 19.98 -26.60 -49.95
C LYS A 366 18.54 -26.68 -49.44
N GLN A 367 17.63 -27.34 -50.16
CA GLN A 367 16.25 -27.59 -49.70
C GLN A 367 16.15 -28.68 -48.61
N LYS A 368 17.02 -29.70 -48.60
CA LYS A 368 17.06 -30.69 -47.50
C LYS A 368 17.51 -30.09 -46.16
N LYS A 369 18.37 -29.07 -46.17
CA LYS A 369 18.84 -28.39 -44.95
C LYS A 369 17.87 -27.34 -44.40
N GLU A 370 16.89 -26.90 -45.18
CA GLU A 370 15.80 -26.02 -44.72
C GLU A 370 14.61 -26.84 -44.17
N GLN A 371 14.34 -28.04 -44.69
CA GLN A 371 13.32 -28.94 -44.12
C GLN A 371 13.71 -29.57 -42.77
N GLU A 372 15.00 -29.85 -42.52
CA GLU A 372 15.47 -30.31 -41.21
C GLU A 372 15.50 -29.22 -40.13
N LYS A 373 15.41 -27.94 -40.51
CA LYS A 373 15.24 -26.82 -39.57
C LYS A 373 13.77 -26.52 -39.24
N GLY A 374 12.84 -26.84 -40.14
CA GLY A 374 11.40 -26.75 -39.89
C GLY A 374 10.89 -27.82 -38.91
N LYS A 375 11.36 -29.07 -39.05
CA LYS A 375 10.95 -30.18 -38.17
C LYS A 375 11.46 -30.13 -36.73
N LYS A 376 12.42 -29.24 -36.42
CA LYS A 376 12.90 -29.02 -35.05
C LYS A 376 12.18 -27.90 -34.31
N ILE A 377 11.23 -27.22 -34.97
CA ILE A 377 10.38 -26.20 -34.35
C ILE A 377 8.99 -26.76 -34.04
N GLU A 378 8.53 -27.80 -34.75
CA GLU A 378 7.24 -28.47 -34.48
C GLU A 378 7.28 -29.50 -33.32
N GLU A 379 8.45 -29.88 -32.79
CA GLU A 379 8.56 -30.78 -31.61
C GLU A 379 8.68 -30.01 -30.27
N GLU A 380 8.67 -28.67 -30.29
CA GLU A 380 8.65 -27.84 -29.07
C GLU A 380 7.26 -27.23 -28.75
N GLU A 381 6.22 -27.49 -29.57
CA GLU A 381 4.85 -26.97 -29.35
C GLU A 381 3.85 -27.99 -28.74
N ASP A 382 4.25 -29.23 -28.46
CA ASP A 382 3.34 -30.29 -27.94
C ASP A 382 3.49 -30.60 -26.44
N ASN A 383 4.13 -29.72 -25.65
CA ASN A 383 4.29 -29.91 -24.19
C ASN A 383 3.45 -28.96 -23.30
N ASP A 384 2.47 -28.25 -23.86
CA ASP A 384 1.52 -27.41 -23.09
C ASP A 384 0.12 -28.05 -22.98
N VAL A 385 0.05 -29.28 -22.47
CA VAL A 385 -1.21 -29.93 -22.10
C VAL A 385 -1.12 -30.39 -20.64
N ASP A 386 -1.36 -29.47 -19.71
CA ASP A 386 -1.85 -29.78 -18.36
C ASP A 386 -2.49 -28.59 -17.60
N GLU A 387 -2.68 -27.40 -18.21
CA GLU A 387 -3.34 -26.25 -17.54
C GLU A 387 -4.88 -26.20 -17.66
N LYS A 388 -5.52 -27.05 -18.47
CA LYS A 388 -6.99 -27.03 -18.64
C LYS A 388 -7.77 -27.66 -17.47
N GLY A 389 -7.10 -28.34 -16.54
CA GLY A 389 -7.74 -28.97 -15.38
C GLY A 389 -8.12 -27.98 -14.26
N ASP A 390 -7.43 -26.84 -14.17
CA ASP A 390 -7.60 -25.90 -13.07
C ASP A 390 -8.64 -24.80 -13.38
N GLU A 391 -8.85 -24.43 -14.64
CA GLU A 391 -9.89 -23.47 -15.04
C GLU A 391 -11.31 -24.02 -14.84
N GLU A 392 -11.55 -25.30 -15.16
CA GLU A 392 -12.87 -25.93 -14.98
C GLU A 392 -13.20 -26.15 -13.49
N LYS A 393 -12.18 -26.26 -12.64
CA LYS A 393 -12.33 -26.32 -11.18
C LYS A 393 -12.65 -24.95 -10.58
N GLN A 394 -12.01 -23.89 -11.07
CA GLN A 394 -12.28 -22.53 -10.62
C GLN A 394 -13.68 -22.04 -11.05
N LEU A 395 -14.13 -22.40 -12.25
CA LEU A 395 -15.51 -22.12 -12.70
C LEU A 395 -16.55 -22.79 -11.81
N LYS A 396 -16.37 -24.09 -11.47
CA LYS A 396 -17.29 -24.81 -10.57
C LYS A 396 -17.24 -24.32 -9.11
N GLU A 397 -16.12 -23.78 -8.64
CA GLU A 397 -16.04 -23.13 -7.32
C GLU A 397 -16.72 -21.75 -7.30
N ASN A 398 -16.68 -21.01 -8.40
CA ASN A 398 -17.34 -19.71 -8.51
C ASN A 398 -18.87 -19.87 -8.62
N GLU A 399 -19.37 -20.82 -9.40
CA GLU A 399 -20.81 -21.13 -9.48
C GLU A 399 -21.39 -21.53 -8.10
N LYS A 400 -20.66 -22.34 -7.32
CA LYS A 400 -21.07 -22.69 -5.95
C LYS A 400 -21.09 -21.49 -5.00
N LYS A 401 -20.17 -20.53 -5.15
CA LYS A 401 -20.16 -19.32 -4.33
C LYS A 401 -21.36 -18.42 -4.63
N GLU A 402 -21.72 -18.27 -5.90
CA GLU A 402 -22.89 -17.49 -6.32
C GLU A 402 -24.21 -18.11 -5.81
N GLU A 403 -24.36 -19.44 -5.85
CA GLU A 403 -25.53 -20.11 -5.25
C GLU A 403 -25.63 -19.87 -3.74
N THR A 404 -24.49 -19.84 -3.04
CA THR A 404 -24.46 -19.62 -1.59
C THR A 404 -24.83 -18.18 -1.23
N GLU A 405 -24.41 -17.19 -2.03
CA GLU A 405 -24.78 -15.78 -1.82
C GLU A 405 -26.25 -15.51 -2.10
N GLN A 406 -26.84 -16.12 -3.13
CA GLN A 406 -28.27 -16.01 -3.41
C GLN A 406 -29.12 -16.60 -2.27
N GLU A 407 -28.73 -17.74 -1.70
CA GLU A 407 -29.41 -18.31 -0.54
C GLU A 407 -29.35 -17.40 0.71
N ILE A 408 -28.24 -16.68 0.92
CA ILE A 408 -28.08 -15.76 2.04
C ILE A 408 -29.01 -14.55 1.86
N ILE A 409 -29.07 -13.99 0.64
CA ILE A 409 -29.95 -12.85 0.32
C ILE A 409 -31.42 -13.23 0.52
N GLU A 410 -31.86 -14.41 0.06
CA GLU A 410 -33.23 -14.87 0.27
C GLU A 410 -33.58 -15.07 1.76
N LYS A 411 -32.65 -15.58 2.57
CA LYS A 411 -32.84 -15.75 4.01
C LYS A 411 -32.94 -14.40 4.72
N GLU A 412 -32.14 -13.40 4.32
CA GLU A 412 -32.24 -12.04 4.88
C GLU A 412 -33.56 -11.35 4.51
N GLU A 413 -34.04 -11.49 3.28
CA GLU A 413 -35.32 -10.91 2.86
C GLU A 413 -36.51 -11.54 3.59
N LYS A 414 -36.50 -12.86 3.80
CA LYS A 414 -37.51 -13.56 4.60
C LYS A 414 -37.51 -13.05 6.05
N SER A 415 -36.34 -12.90 6.67
CA SER A 415 -36.23 -12.35 8.04
C SER A 415 -36.73 -10.91 8.15
N LYS A 416 -36.46 -10.06 7.15
CA LYS A 416 -36.97 -8.68 7.11
C LYS A 416 -38.50 -8.63 6.99
N LYS A 417 -39.11 -9.53 6.22
CA LYS A 417 -40.57 -9.63 6.06
C LYS A 417 -41.26 -10.12 7.35
N GLU A 418 -40.66 -11.06 8.07
CA GLU A 418 -41.18 -11.52 9.37
C GLU A 418 -41.13 -10.42 10.44
N LYS A 419 -39.99 -9.72 10.57
CA LYS A 419 -39.86 -8.59 11.53
C LYS A 419 -40.82 -7.43 11.25
N LYS A 420 -41.25 -7.26 10.00
CA LYS A 420 -42.23 -6.23 9.63
C LYS A 420 -43.65 -6.63 10.08
N LYS A 421 -44.03 -7.91 9.93
CA LYS A 421 -45.32 -8.42 10.43
C LYS A 421 -45.46 -8.29 11.95
N ASP A 422 -44.40 -8.56 12.70
CA ASP A 422 -44.41 -8.44 14.17
C ASP A 422 -44.49 -6.98 14.66
N LYS A 423 -44.02 -6.02 13.85
CA LYS A 423 -44.19 -4.59 14.14
C LYS A 423 -45.62 -4.14 13.88
N ASP A 424 -46.19 -4.52 12.74
CA ASP A 424 -47.54 -4.11 12.36
C ASP A 424 -48.59 -4.71 13.34
N GLN A 425 -48.37 -5.92 13.86
CA GLN A 425 -49.25 -6.51 14.90
C GLN A 425 -49.13 -5.87 16.29
N ASN A 426 -48.00 -5.22 16.60
CA ASN A 426 -47.81 -4.52 17.88
C ASN A 426 -48.37 -3.09 17.88
N GLU A 427 -48.62 -2.49 16.71
CA GLU A 427 -49.24 -1.17 16.61
C GLU A 427 -50.76 -1.23 16.79
N ASP A 428 -51.42 -2.31 16.35
CA ASP A 428 -52.86 -2.53 16.57
C ASP A 428 -53.24 -2.77 18.05
N TYR A 429 -52.31 -3.29 18.86
CA TYR A 429 -52.53 -3.47 20.31
C TYR A 429 -52.43 -2.18 21.13
N LYS A 430 -51.98 -1.06 20.53
CA LYS A 430 -51.89 0.24 21.21
C LYS A 430 -53.07 1.18 20.91
N GLN A 431 -54.03 0.75 20.10
CA GLN A 431 -55.21 1.53 19.73
C GLN A 431 -56.53 1.01 20.34
N ASN A 432 -56.49 -0.05 21.15
CA ASN A 432 -57.56 -0.44 22.09
C ASN A 432 -57.06 -0.29 23.52
#